data_AF-A0A9W7ZKN5-F1
#
_entry.id   AF-A0A9W7ZKN5-F1
#
_cell.length_a   1.000
_cell.length_b   1.000
_cell.length_c   1.000
_cell.angle_alpha   90.00
_cell.angle_beta   90.00
_cell.angle_gamma   90.00
#
_symmetry.space_group_name_H-M   'P 1'
#
loop_
_entity.id
_entity.type
_entity.pdbx_description
1 polymer ?
#
loop_
_entity_poly.entity_id
_entity_poly.type
_entity_poly.pdbx_seq_one_letter_code
_entity_poly.pdbx_strand_id
1 'polypeptide(L)'
;MPQHISLEESRVLENLVSIRHRLSRLKKDQKSYYREEDVVSLYDELCQQVARLREVREQESHDNDQYRNRVDDVIDDIYQLFSLFYLALGKNREVPATYVQLVTIKQNLELLSEIDVFKLDDLQPYRKRLEALEKIINNSESQENSGFQPAQLSYISKRLRQCKRKLEELCRSVEEISPELIPIRRQLIEIRKRLVLLSTQKHFDASSIREVQVQLREIDNKRDDGKFLAADGTIPAGQAQVV
;
A
#
# COMPACT_ATOMS: atom_id res chain seq x y z
N MET A 1 -19.12 3.13 14.53
CA MET A 1 -20.33 3.89 14.14
C MET A 1 -20.67 3.52 12.71
N PRO A 2 -21.90 3.13 12.38
CA PRO A 2 -22.28 2.83 11.00
C PRO A 2 -22.15 4.12 10.18
N GLN A 3 -21.28 4.11 9.18
CA GLN A 3 -21.06 5.24 8.28
C GLN A 3 -22.38 5.54 7.57
N HIS A 4 -22.91 6.76 7.73
CA HIS A 4 -24.09 7.21 7.02
C HIS A 4 -23.76 7.23 5.51
N ILE A 5 -24.32 6.28 4.77
CA ILE A 5 -24.27 6.27 3.31
C ILE A 5 -25.48 7.09 2.85
N SER A 6 -25.25 8.12 2.04
CA SER A 6 -26.34 8.90 1.46
C SER A 6 -27.23 8.02 0.56
N LEU A 7 -28.50 8.40 0.38
CA LEU A 7 -29.44 7.65 -0.44
C LEU A 7 -28.93 7.46 -1.88
N GLU A 8 -28.25 8.47 -2.42
CA GLU A 8 -27.64 8.42 -3.76
C GLU A 8 -26.36 7.57 -3.78
N GLU A 9 -25.53 7.62 -2.74
CA GLU A 9 -24.37 6.72 -2.62
C GLU A 9 -24.80 5.24 -2.48
N SER A 10 -25.95 4.97 -1.87
CA SER A 10 -26.51 3.61 -1.75
C SER A 10 -26.94 3.03 -3.10
N ARG A 11 -27.50 3.86 -4.01
CA ARG A 11 -27.86 3.42 -5.37
C ARG A 11 -26.63 3.08 -6.19
N VAL A 12 -25.57 3.88 -6.07
CA VAL A 12 -24.28 3.60 -6.69
C VAL A 12 -23.68 2.30 -6.11
N LEU A 13 -23.78 2.10 -4.79
CA LEU A 13 -23.32 0.87 -4.13
C LEU A 13 -24.00 -0.38 -4.69
N GLU A 14 -25.31 -0.36 -4.88
CA GLU A 14 -26.06 -1.51 -5.44
C GLU A 14 -25.60 -1.86 -6.86
N ASN A 15 -25.41 -0.86 -7.72
CA ASN A 15 -24.90 -1.04 -9.07
C ASN A 15 -23.47 -1.62 -9.06
N LEU A 16 -22.59 -1.09 -8.20
CA LEU A 16 -21.22 -1.59 -8.04
C LEU A 16 -21.20 -3.04 -7.53
N VAL A 17 -22.05 -3.39 -6.57
CA VAL A 17 -22.16 -4.76 -6.07
C VAL A 17 -22.62 -5.72 -7.18
N SER A 18 -23.55 -5.29 -8.06
CA SER A 18 -23.95 -6.05 -9.24
C SER A 18 -22.76 -6.30 -10.20
N ILE A 19 -21.97 -5.26 -10.51
CA ILE A 19 -20.75 -5.37 -11.32
C ILE A 19 -19.77 -6.36 -10.69
N ARG A 20 -19.53 -6.26 -9.37
CA ARG A 20 -18.65 -7.18 -8.64
C ARG A 20 -19.12 -8.63 -8.74
N HIS A 21 -20.42 -8.89 -8.62
CA HIS A 21 -20.97 -10.24 -8.77
C HIS A 21 -20.82 -10.78 -10.19
N ARG A 22 -21.03 -9.95 -11.23
CA ARG A 22 -20.79 -10.32 -12.63
C ARG A 22 -19.32 -10.68 -12.87
N LEU A 23 -18.38 -9.85 -12.40
CA LEU A 23 -16.94 -10.12 -12.47
C LEU A 23 -16.53 -11.39 -11.71
N SER A 24 -17.13 -11.63 -10.53
CA SER A 24 -16.84 -12.82 -9.73
C SER A 24 -17.33 -14.10 -10.41
N ARG A 25 -18.46 -14.03 -11.14
CA ARG A 25 -18.94 -15.15 -11.96
C ARG A 25 -17.98 -15.42 -13.13
N LEU A 26 -17.59 -14.38 -13.87
CA LEU A 26 -16.60 -14.49 -14.94
C LEU A 26 -15.28 -15.09 -14.46
N LYS A 27 -14.84 -14.75 -13.24
CA LYS A 27 -13.64 -15.34 -12.62
C LYS A 27 -13.82 -16.84 -12.32
N LYS A 28 -15.02 -17.28 -11.92
CA LYS A 28 -15.30 -18.68 -11.57
C LYS A 28 -15.40 -19.56 -12.81
N ASP A 29 -15.81 -18.99 -13.94
CA ASP A 29 -15.96 -19.67 -15.22
C ASP A 29 -14.64 -19.81 -16.00
N GLN A 30 -13.49 -19.90 -15.30
CA GLN A 30 -12.12 -20.02 -15.85
C GLN A 30 -11.90 -21.09 -16.94
N LYS A 31 -12.88 -22.00 -17.15
CA LYS A 31 -12.87 -22.99 -18.24
C LYS A 31 -13.33 -22.41 -19.59
N SER A 32 -14.05 -21.29 -19.59
CA SER A 32 -14.44 -20.55 -20.78
C SER A 32 -13.52 -19.35 -20.88
N TYR A 33 -12.74 -19.24 -21.96
CA TYR A 33 -11.98 -18.02 -22.25
C TYR A 33 -12.95 -16.82 -22.20
N TYR A 34 -12.79 -15.95 -21.21
CA TYR A 34 -13.59 -14.72 -21.13
C TYR A 34 -13.18 -13.81 -22.27
N ARG A 35 -14.16 -13.22 -22.97
CA ARG A 35 -13.91 -12.32 -24.09
C ARG A 35 -13.45 -10.98 -23.54
N GLU A 36 -12.44 -10.39 -24.17
CA GLU A 36 -11.94 -9.06 -23.82
C GLU A 36 -13.06 -8.00 -23.85
N GLU A 37 -13.99 -8.13 -24.80
CA GLU A 37 -15.16 -7.24 -24.97
C GLU A 37 -16.08 -7.21 -23.74
N ASP A 38 -16.28 -8.35 -23.08
CA ASP A 38 -17.12 -8.45 -21.87
C ASP A 38 -16.46 -7.76 -20.67
N VAL A 39 -15.13 -7.81 -20.59
CA VAL A 39 -14.36 -7.15 -19.53
C VAL A 39 -14.31 -5.64 -19.76
N VAL A 40 -14.10 -5.19 -21.00
CA VAL A 40 -14.05 -3.77 -21.36
C VAL A 40 -15.42 -3.11 -21.16
N SER A 41 -16.53 -3.76 -21.56
CA SER A 41 -17.88 -3.22 -21.33
C SER A 41 -18.23 -3.07 -19.85
N LEU A 42 -17.91 -4.08 -19.02
CA LEU A 42 -18.07 -4.00 -17.57
C LEU A 42 -17.22 -2.89 -16.94
N TYR A 43 -16.05 -2.65 -17.52
CA TYR A 43 -15.16 -1.60 -17.06
C TYR A 43 -15.68 -0.20 -17.42
N ASP A 44 -16.26 -0.02 -18.60
CA ASP A 44 -16.94 1.23 -18.96
C ASP A 44 -18.15 1.50 -18.04
N GLU A 45 -18.91 0.45 -17.68
CA GLU A 45 -19.98 0.55 -16.67
C GLU A 45 -19.44 1.02 -15.31
N LEU A 46 -18.28 0.49 -14.86
CA LEU A 46 -17.62 0.94 -13.62
C LEU A 46 -17.25 2.42 -13.71
N CYS A 47 -16.65 2.86 -14.81
CA CYS A 47 -16.24 4.25 -15.02
C CYS A 47 -17.43 5.21 -14.90
N GLN A 48 -18.59 4.84 -15.45
CA GLN A 48 -19.83 5.63 -15.33
C GLN A 48 -20.31 5.72 -13.87
N GLN A 49 -20.25 4.63 -13.11
CA GLN A 49 -20.63 4.66 -11.69
C GLN A 49 -19.65 5.49 -10.84
N VAL A 50 -18.35 5.45 -11.15
CA VAL A 50 -17.33 6.26 -10.46
C VAL A 50 -17.48 7.74 -10.79
N ALA A 51 -17.84 8.09 -12.03
CA ALA A 51 -18.15 9.47 -12.41
C ALA A 51 -19.37 10.00 -11.64
N ARG A 52 -20.46 9.23 -11.58
CA ARG A 52 -21.65 9.58 -10.78
C ARG A 52 -21.33 9.71 -9.30
N LEU A 53 -20.51 8.81 -8.74
CA LEU A 53 -20.09 8.90 -7.34
C LEU A 53 -19.35 10.20 -7.06
N ARG A 54 -18.50 10.65 -7.99
CA ARG A 54 -17.78 11.91 -7.87
C ARG A 54 -18.74 13.11 -7.84
N GLU A 55 -19.70 13.15 -8.77
CA GLU A 55 -20.71 14.23 -8.81
C GLU A 55 -21.54 14.29 -7.52
N VAL A 56 -21.94 13.14 -6.98
CA VAL A 56 -22.66 13.07 -5.70
C VAL A 56 -21.79 13.58 -4.54
N ARG A 57 -20.51 13.20 -4.50
CA ARG A 57 -19.58 13.64 -3.44
C ARG A 57 -19.26 15.13 -3.51
N GLU A 58 -19.18 15.70 -4.71
CA GLU A 58 -19.01 17.14 -4.94
C GLU A 58 -20.24 17.92 -4.45
N GLN A 59 -21.45 17.42 -4.72
CA GLN A 59 -22.70 18.01 -4.23
C GLN A 59 -22.85 17.93 -2.72
N GLU A 60 -22.38 16.86 -2.09
CA GLU A 60 -22.44 16.64 -0.64
C GLU A 60 -21.25 17.26 0.12
N SER A 61 -20.33 17.95 -0.57
CA SER A 61 -19.09 18.50 0.01
C SER A 61 -18.22 17.45 0.73
N HIS A 62 -18.31 16.19 0.30
CA HIS A 62 -17.49 15.07 0.79
C HIS A 62 -16.15 14.95 0.02
N ASP A 63 -15.51 16.08 -0.28
CA ASP A 63 -14.24 16.16 -1.03
C ASP A 63 -13.00 15.85 -0.19
N ASN A 64 -13.17 15.55 1.11
CA ASN A 64 -12.03 15.23 1.95
C ASN A 64 -11.40 13.91 1.51
N ASP A 65 -10.09 13.94 1.24
CA ASP A 65 -9.33 12.76 0.83
C ASP A 65 -9.38 11.61 1.86
N GLN A 66 -9.72 11.91 3.12
CA GLN A 66 -9.90 10.97 4.22
C GLN A 66 -11.33 10.40 4.35
N TYR A 67 -12.32 10.94 3.64
CA TYR A 67 -13.66 10.37 3.63
C TYR A 67 -13.61 8.99 2.96
N ARG A 68 -13.96 7.96 3.73
CA ARG A 68 -13.99 6.56 3.27
C ARG A 68 -15.29 5.94 3.74
N ASN A 69 -16.03 5.38 2.81
CA ASN A 69 -17.27 4.65 3.09
C ASN A 69 -17.18 3.20 2.57
N ARG A 70 -18.22 2.41 2.81
CA ARG A 70 -18.34 1.05 2.26
C ARG A 70 -18.28 1.02 0.72
N VAL A 71 -18.68 2.10 0.05
CA VAL A 71 -18.59 2.21 -1.43
C VAL A 71 -17.13 2.14 -1.87
N ASP A 72 -16.22 2.84 -1.16
CA ASP A 72 -14.79 2.81 -1.49
C ASP A 72 -14.17 1.42 -1.31
N ASP A 73 -14.63 0.63 -0.34
CA ASP A 73 -14.18 -0.76 -0.15
C ASP A 73 -14.66 -1.67 -1.29
N VAL A 74 -15.90 -1.50 -1.75
CA VAL A 74 -16.43 -2.25 -2.90
C VAL A 74 -15.73 -1.82 -4.20
N ILE A 75 -15.43 -0.53 -4.36
CA ILE A 75 -14.64 -0.01 -5.48
C ILE A 75 -13.23 -0.60 -5.45
N ASP A 76 -12.59 -0.66 -4.29
CA ASP A 76 -11.28 -1.31 -4.09
C ASP A 76 -11.31 -2.76 -4.58
N ASP A 77 -12.31 -3.54 -4.18
CA ASP A 77 -12.48 -4.93 -4.61
C ASP A 77 -12.64 -5.04 -6.13
N ILE A 78 -13.49 -4.19 -6.73
CA ILE A 78 -13.79 -4.24 -8.16
C ILE A 78 -12.56 -3.86 -8.99
N TYR A 79 -11.85 -2.80 -8.63
CA TYR A 79 -10.61 -2.43 -9.33
C TYR A 79 -9.53 -3.50 -9.19
N GLN A 80 -9.44 -4.19 -8.04
CA GLN A 80 -8.52 -5.32 -7.91
C GLN A 80 -8.89 -6.47 -8.85
N LEU A 81 -10.18 -6.81 -8.96
CA LEU A 81 -10.66 -7.83 -9.90
C LEU A 81 -10.34 -7.44 -11.35
N PHE A 82 -10.62 -6.20 -11.75
CA PHE A 82 -10.27 -5.71 -13.09
C PHE A 82 -8.77 -5.79 -13.34
N SER A 83 -7.95 -5.35 -12.40
CA SER A 83 -6.50 -5.44 -12.52
C SER A 83 -6.04 -6.87 -12.81
N LEU A 84 -6.61 -7.88 -12.12
CA LEU A 84 -6.33 -9.29 -12.38
C LEU A 84 -6.75 -9.74 -13.78
N PHE A 85 -7.92 -9.31 -14.27
CA PHE A 85 -8.37 -9.62 -15.64
C PHE A 85 -7.46 -8.99 -16.69
N TYR A 86 -7.10 -7.71 -16.54
CA TYR A 86 -6.21 -7.01 -17.48
C TYR A 86 -4.80 -7.60 -17.49
N LEU A 87 -4.27 -8.04 -16.34
CA LEU A 87 -3.01 -8.77 -16.27
C LEU A 87 -3.11 -10.13 -16.99
N ALA A 88 -4.21 -10.85 -16.82
CA ALA A 88 -4.43 -12.14 -17.47
C ALA A 88 -4.66 -12.03 -18.99
N LEU A 89 -5.19 -10.90 -19.46
CA LEU A 89 -5.28 -10.54 -20.88
C LEU A 89 -3.95 -10.05 -21.47
N GLY A 90 -2.88 -9.93 -20.66
CA GLY A 90 -1.57 -9.46 -21.10
C GLY A 90 -1.45 -7.93 -21.24
N LYS A 91 -2.47 -7.17 -20.81
CA LYS A 91 -2.55 -5.71 -20.90
C LYS A 91 -1.87 -5.01 -19.71
N ASN A 92 -0.60 -5.35 -19.49
CA ASN A 92 0.17 -4.91 -18.31
C ASN A 92 0.52 -3.41 -18.29
N ARG A 93 0.33 -2.71 -19.41
CA ARG A 93 0.63 -1.28 -19.56
C ARG A 93 -0.60 -0.39 -19.45
N GLU A 94 -1.78 -0.96 -19.25
CA GLU A 94 -2.99 -0.18 -19.06
C GLU A 94 -3.18 0.20 -17.59
N VAL A 95 -3.85 1.33 -17.37
CA VAL A 95 -4.13 1.90 -16.05
C VAL A 95 -4.78 0.89 -15.08
N PRO A 96 -5.75 0.04 -15.48
CA PRO A 96 -6.35 -0.95 -14.56
C PRO A 96 -5.37 -1.97 -14.02
N ALA A 97 -4.40 -2.40 -14.83
CA ALA A 97 -3.40 -3.39 -14.45
C ALA A 97 -2.44 -2.88 -13.36
N THR A 98 -2.39 -1.56 -13.15
CA THR A 98 -1.57 -0.94 -12.10
C THR A 98 -2.20 -1.04 -10.71
N TYR A 99 -3.53 -1.23 -10.63
CA TYR A 99 -4.26 -1.06 -9.37
C TYR A 99 -3.87 -2.08 -8.29
N VAL A 100 -3.82 -3.38 -8.61
CA VAL A 100 -3.41 -4.43 -7.66
C VAL A 100 -2.01 -4.16 -7.12
N GLN A 101 -1.14 -3.58 -7.93
CA GLN A 101 0.21 -3.25 -7.50
C GLN A 101 0.22 -2.08 -6.52
N LEU A 102 -0.59 -1.05 -6.74
CA LEU A 102 -0.75 0.06 -5.79
C LEU A 102 -1.31 -0.43 -4.45
N VAL A 103 -2.33 -1.29 -4.47
CA VAL A 103 -2.90 -1.89 -3.26
C VAL A 103 -1.85 -2.71 -2.50
N THR A 104 -1.14 -3.59 -3.21
CA THR A 104 -0.08 -4.43 -2.63
C THR A 104 1.04 -3.56 -2.04
N ILE A 105 1.48 -2.51 -2.74
CA ILE A 105 2.50 -1.58 -2.23
C ILE A 105 2.00 -0.88 -0.96
N LYS A 106 0.77 -0.38 -0.94
CA LYS A 106 0.20 0.26 0.25
C LYS A 106 0.19 -0.68 1.45
N GLN A 107 -0.31 -1.90 1.28
CA GLN A 107 -0.33 -2.91 2.34
C GLN A 107 1.08 -3.24 2.85
N ASN A 108 2.05 -3.38 1.94
CA ASN A 108 3.43 -3.62 2.33
C ASN A 108 4.02 -2.44 3.13
N LEU A 109 3.74 -1.19 2.73
CA LEU A 109 4.19 0.00 3.47
C LEU A 109 3.51 0.10 4.85
N GLU A 110 2.23 -0.27 4.96
CA GLU A 110 1.52 -0.35 6.24
C GLU A 110 2.14 -1.41 7.15
N LEU A 111 2.40 -2.62 6.63
CA LEU A 111 3.08 -3.68 7.38
C LEU A 111 4.49 -3.26 7.81
N LEU A 112 5.26 -2.59 6.96
CA LEU A 112 6.58 -2.06 7.31
C LEU A 112 6.48 -1.02 8.42
N SER A 113 5.45 -0.16 8.36
CA SER A 113 5.15 0.84 9.39
C SER A 113 4.80 0.21 10.74
N GLU A 114 4.10 -0.93 10.76
CA GLU A 114 3.68 -1.63 11.98
C GLU A 114 4.82 -2.43 12.61
N ILE A 115 5.62 -3.10 11.78
CA ILE A 115 6.70 -3.97 12.24
C ILE A 115 7.91 -3.13 12.70
N ASP A 116 8.14 -1.98 12.06
CA ASP A 116 9.28 -1.07 12.25
C ASP A 116 10.66 -1.76 12.09
N VAL A 117 10.71 -2.78 11.23
CA VAL A 117 11.94 -3.54 10.93
C VAL A 117 12.30 -3.31 9.46
N PHE A 118 12.80 -2.11 9.16
CA PHE A 118 13.20 -1.74 7.80
C PHE A 118 14.36 -0.75 7.76
N LYS A 119 15.10 -0.77 6.66
CA LYS A 119 16.19 0.18 6.35
C LYS A 119 15.76 1.09 5.20
N LEU A 120 16.47 2.21 5.02
CA LEU A 120 16.22 3.11 3.90
C LEU A 120 16.37 2.41 2.53
N ASP A 121 17.30 1.45 2.43
CA ASP A 121 17.52 0.65 1.23
C ASP A 121 16.31 -0.23 0.88
N ASP A 122 15.59 -0.72 1.90
CA ASP A 122 14.39 -1.56 1.73
C ASP A 122 13.23 -0.76 1.11
N LEU A 123 13.26 0.58 1.21
CA LEU A 123 12.24 1.49 0.66
C LEU A 123 12.49 1.88 -0.81
N GLN A 124 13.73 1.76 -1.30
CA GLN A 124 14.10 2.15 -2.67
C GLN A 124 13.36 1.39 -3.78
N PRO A 125 13.11 0.06 -3.67
CA PRO A 125 12.33 -0.67 -4.67
C PRO A 125 10.91 -0.12 -4.81
N TYR A 126 10.27 0.27 -3.70
CA TYR A 126 8.93 0.84 -3.71
C TYR A 126 8.90 2.22 -4.39
N ARG A 127 9.91 3.06 -4.14
CA ARG A 127 10.06 4.36 -4.83
C ARG A 127 10.13 4.17 -6.34
N LYS A 128 11.07 3.32 -6.81
CA LYS A 128 11.23 3.03 -8.25
C LYS A 128 9.95 2.47 -8.87
N ARG A 129 9.22 1.62 -8.15
CA ARG A 129 7.97 1.06 -8.66
C ARG A 129 6.88 2.12 -8.75
N LEU A 130 6.71 2.96 -7.74
CA LEU A 130 5.72 4.05 -7.76
C LEU A 130 5.99 5.06 -8.89
N GLU A 131 7.26 5.40 -9.14
CA GLU A 131 7.65 6.25 -10.29
C GLU A 131 7.33 5.59 -11.63
N ALA A 132 7.54 4.27 -11.76
CA ALA A 132 7.18 3.55 -12.96
C ALA A 132 5.65 3.52 -13.18
N LEU A 133 4.88 3.35 -12.12
CA LEU A 133 3.41 3.38 -12.17
C LEU A 133 2.89 4.78 -12.52
N GLU A 134 3.49 5.82 -11.96
CA GLU A 134 3.17 7.21 -12.31
C GLU A 134 3.39 7.50 -13.79
N LYS A 135 4.51 7.03 -14.37
CA LYS A 135 4.77 7.17 -15.81
C LYS A 135 3.70 6.47 -16.64
N ILE A 136 3.21 5.30 -16.23
CA ILE A 136 2.14 4.59 -16.92
C ILE A 136 0.85 5.43 -16.89
N ILE A 137 0.50 5.98 -15.73
CA ILE A 137 -0.70 6.80 -15.53
C ILE A 137 -0.63 8.08 -16.37
N ASN A 138 0.48 8.82 -16.33
CA ASN A 138 0.67 10.07 -17.07
C ASN A 138 0.69 9.85 -18.60
N ASN A 139 1.25 8.73 -19.05
CA ASN A 139 1.22 8.38 -20.47
C ASN A 139 -0.21 8.10 -20.96
N SER A 140 -1.06 7.53 -20.11
CA SER A 140 -2.48 7.30 -20.40
C SER A 140 -3.31 8.58 -20.35
N GLU A 141 -2.96 9.55 -19.50
CA GLU A 141 -3.55 10.90 -19.53
C GLU A 141 -3.30 11.63 -20.87
N SER A 142 -2.15 11.36 -21.51
CA SER A 142 -1.74 12.03 -22.75
C SER A 142 -2.37 11.43 -24.02
N GLN A 143 -2.89 10.20 -23.94
CA GLN A 143 -3.60 9.56 -25.05
C GLN A 143 -5.10 9.91 -24.97
N GLU A 144 -5.43 11.15 -25.31
CA GLU A 144 -6.80 11.61 -25.50
C GLU A 144 -7.54 10.68 -26.48
N ASN A 145 -8.65 10.05 -26.05
CA ASN A 145 -9.73 9.61 -26.96
C ASN A 145 -11.02 9.10 -26.28
N SER A 146 -11.13 8.99 -24.95
CA SER A 146 -12.42 8.71 -24.31
C SER A 146 -12.66 9.58 -23.07
N GLY A 147 -13.68 10.44 -23.14
CA GLY A 147 -14.06 11.38 -22.07
C GLY A 147 -14.48 10.75 -20.74
N PHE A 148 -14.46 9.41 -20.64
CA PHE A 148 -14.76 8.63 -19.43
C PHE A 148 -13.55 8.40 -18.52
N GLN A 149 -12.32 8.68 -18.97
CA GLN A 149 -11.09 8.46 -18.20
C GLN A 149 -10.81 9.42 -17.02
N PRO A 150 -11.32 10.68 -16.91
CA PRO A 150 -10.79 11.60 -15.90
C PRO A 150 -11.19 11.22 -14.46
N ALA A 151 -12.36 10.60 -14.27
CA ALA A 151 -12.82 10.19 -12.94
C ALA A 151 -12.04 8.97 -12.41
N GLN A 152 -11.75 8.01 -13.28
CA GLN A 152 -10.96 6.85 -12.91
C GLN A 152 -9.49 7.22 -12.66
N LEU A 153 -8.90 8.00 -13.55
CA LEU A 153 -7.53 8.50 -13.38
C LEU A 153 -7.43 9.26 -12.06
N SER A 154 -8.43 10.08 -11.72
CA SER A 154 -8.50 10.75 -10.42
C SER A 154 -8.43 9.77 -9.24
N TYR A 155 -9.18 8.65 -9.28
CA TYR A 155 -9.18 7.66 -8.21
C TYR A 155 -7.83 6.93 -8.06
N ILE A 156 -7.24 6.51 -9.18
CA ILE A 156 -5.96 5.81 -9.20
C ILE A 156 -4.80 6.75 -8.83
N SER A 157 -4.83 7.98 -9.33
CA SER A 157 -3.87 9.03 -8.97
C SER A 157 -4.00 9.40 -7.49
N LYS A 158 -5.22 9.45 -6.92
CA LYS A 158 -5.41 9.61 -5.47
C LYS A 158 -4.73 8.48 -4.68
N ARG A 159 -4.93 7.22 -5.09
CA ARG A 159 -4.27 6.05 -4.46
C ARG A 159 -2.75 6.10 -4.58
N LEU A 160 -2.22 6.49 -5.75
CA LEU A 160 -0.79 6.69 -5.97
C LEU A 160 -0.23 7.76 -5.03
N ARG A 161 -0.90 8.91 -4.90
CA ARG A 161 -0.51 9.98 -3.97
C ARG A 161 -0.49 9.48 -2.52
N GLN A 162 -1.48 8.69 -2.10
CA GLN A 162 -1.51 8.09 -0.77
C GLN A 162 -0.29 7.17 -0.53
N CYS A 163 0.05 6.32 -1.51
CA CYS A 163 1.22 5.44 -1.41
C CYS A 163 2.52 6.24 -1.31
N LYS A 164 2.68 7.30 -2.11
CA LYS A 164 3.84 8.19 -2.08
C LYS A 164 3.97 8.91 -0.74
N ARG A 165 2.87 9.46 -0.22
CA ARG A 165 2.85 10.11 1.11
C ARG A 165 3.29 9.15 2.20
N LYS A 166 2.73 7.92 2.23
CA LYS A 166 3.11 6.91 3.22
C LYS A 166 4.58 6.52 3.09
N LEU A 167 5.09 6.39 1.87
CA LEU A 167 6.51 6.13 1.63
C LEU A 167 7.40 7.28 2.13
N GLU A 168 7.03 8.52 1.87
CA GLU A 168 7.74 9.71 2.37
C GLU A 168 7.74 9.80 3.89
N GLU A 169 6.60 9.51 4.54
CA GLU A 169 6.48 9.42 6.00
C GLU A 169 7.47 8.38 6.56
N LEU A 170 7.55 7.20 5.94
CA LEU A 170 8.49 6.15 6.35
C LEU A 170 9.95 6.55 6.10
N CYS A 171 10.27 7.18 4.96
CA CYS A 171 11.62 7.68 4.71
C CYS A 171 12.03 8.72 5.75
N ARG A 172 11.17 9.70 6.05
CA ARG A 172 11.44 10.73 7.06
C ARG A 172 11.67 10.13 8.43
N SER A 173 10.87 9.13 8.83
CA SER A 173 11.08 8.45 10.11
C SER A 173 12.48 7.82 10.23
N VAL A 174 13.06 7.34 9.12
CA VAL A 174 14.42 6.79 9.11
C VAL A 174 15.48 7.90 9.09
N GLU A 175 15.23 9.00 8.38
CA GLU A 175 16.14 10.15 8.27
C GLU A 175 16.25 10.98 9.55
N GLU A 176 15.19 11.00 10.39
CA GLU A 176 15.18 11.68 11.69
C GLU A 176 16.08 11.02 12.75
N ILE A 177 16.57 9.80 12.48
CA ILE A 177 17.47 9.09 13.39
C ILE A 177 18.89 9.61 13.23
N SER A 178 19.51 9.97 14.36
CA SER A 178 20.92 10.38 14.38
C SER A 178 21.81 9.35 13.68
N PRO A 179 22.79 9.77 12.85
CA PRO A 179 23.69 8.87 12.14
C PRO A 179 24.42 7.89 13.06
N GLU A 180 24.63 8.27 14.32
CA GLU A 180 25.26 7.45 15.36
C GLU A 180 24.38 6.26 15.79
N LEU A 181 23.05 6.40 15.72
CA LEU A 181 22.08 5.37 16.08
C LEU A 181 21.72 4.45 14.91
N ILE A 182 21.95 4.87 13.67
CA ILE A 182 21.74 4.05 12.46
C ILE A 182 22.43 2.67 12.54
N PRO A 183 23.72 2.54 12.91
CA PRO A 183 24.37 1.23 13.00
C PRO A 183 23.76 0.36 14.10
N ILE A 184 23.33 0.95 15.22
CA ILE A 184 22.67 0.25 16.33
C ILE A 184 21.30 -0.26 15.90
N ARG A 185 20.45 0.61 15.31
CA ARG A 185 19.15 0.23 14.75
C ARG A 185 19.30 -0.89 13.73
N ARG A 186 20.31 -0.80 12.85
CA ARG A 186 20.59 -1.84 11.86
C ARG A 186 20.90 -3.20 12.51
N GLN A 187 21.71 -3.22 13.57
CA GLN A 187 22.02 -4.45 14.31
C GLN A 187 20.77 -5.02 15.00
N LEU A 188 19.95 -4.18 15.65
CA LEU A 188 18.71 -4.60 16.30
C LEU A 188 17.69 -5.16 15.31
N ILE A 189 17.59 -4.57 14.11
CA ILE A 189 16.77 -5.07 13.00
C ILE A 189 17.22 -6.48 12.58
N GLU A 190 18.52 -6.71 12.41
CA GLU A 190 19.04 -8.04 12.03
C GLU A 190 18.82 -9.07 13.15
N ILE A 191 19.04 -8.69 14.41
CA ILE A 191 18.75 -9.54 15.57
C ILE A 191 17.27 -9.92 15.60
N ARG A 192 16.36 -8.95 15.40
CA ARG A 192 14.93 -9.20 15.38
C ARG A 192 14.52 -10.12 14.23
N LYS A 193 15.06 -9.94 13.02
CA LYS A 193 14.86 -10.86 11.90
C LYS A 193 15.35 -12.28 12.23
N ARG A 194 16.52 -12.41 12.85
CA ARG A 194 17.07 -13.70 13.29
C ARG A 194 16.19 -14.37 14.34
N LEU A 195 15.69 -13.61 15.32
CA LEU A 195 14.76 -14.13 16.35
C LEU A 195 13.44 -14.62 15.74
N VAL A 196 12.86 -13.87 14.80
CA VAL A 196 11.66 -14.31 14.08
C VAL A 196 11.94 -15.61 13.34
N LEU A 197 13.06 -15.71 12.61
CA LEU A 197 13.43 -16.94 11.92
C LEU A 197 13.59 -18.13 12.88
N LEU A 198 14.32 -17.94 13.99
CA LEU A 198 14.50 -18.96 15.03
C LEU A 198 13.17 -19.40 15.64
N SER A 199 12.22 -18.49 15.84
CA SER A 199 10.89 -18.80 16.39
C SER A 199 10.03 -19.70 15.48
N THR A 200 10.33 -19.72 14.18
CA THR A 200 9.62 -20.55 13.19
C THR A 200 10.25 -21.94 13.00
N GLN A 201 11.41 -22.19 13.59
CA GLN A 201 12.10 -23.47 13.45
C GLN A 201 11.42 -24.55 14.30
N LYS A 202 11.30 -25.77 13.74
CA LYS A 202 10.70 -26.92 14.45
C LYS A 202 11.55 -27.42 15.61
N HIS A 203 12.86 -27.15 15.59
CA HIS A 203 13.80 -27.57 16.62
C HIS A 203 14.42 -26.33 17.27
N PHE A 204 14.44 -26.34 18.59
CA PHE A 204 15.00 -25.25 19.38
C PHE A 204 16.51 -25.40 19.48
N ASP A 205 17.26 -24.47 18.88
CA ASP A 205 18.70 -24.40 19.05
C ASP A 205 19.08 -23.39 20.15
N ALA A 206 19.42 -23.91 21.32
CA ALA A 206 19.84 -23.12 22.47
C ALA A 206 21.16 -22.33 22.21
N SER A 207 22.01 -22.79 21.29
CA SER A 207 23.28 -22.13 21.00
C SER A 207 23.08 -20.84 20.21
N SER A 208 22.30 -20.89 19.12
CA SER A 208 21.90 -19.71 18.34
C SER A 208 21.21 -18.63 19.17
N ILE A 209 20.40 -19.01 20.16
CA ILE A 209 19.73 -18.04 21.05
C ILE A 209 20.72 -17.39 22.01
N ARG A 210 21.69 -18.15 22.54
CA ARG A 210 22.76 -17.59 23.38
C ARG A 210 23.61 -16.58 22.62
N GLU A 211 23.93 -16.83 21.36
CA GLU A 211 24.63 -15.86 20.52
C GLU A 211 23.86 -14.55 20.38
N VAL A 212 22.54 -14.64 20.12
CA VAL A 212 21.67 -13.46 20.04
C VAL A 212 21.61 -12.72 21.40
N GLN A 213 21.55 -13.46 22.51
CA GLN A 213 21.58 -12.85 23.85
C GLN A 213 22.88 -12.10 24.12
N VAL A 214 24.03 -12.63 23.69
CA VAL A 214 25.32 -11.95 23.83
C VAL A 214 25.34 -10.66 23.01
N GLN A 215 24.89 -10.70 21.75
CA GLN A 215 24.81 -9.52 20.89
C GLN A 215 23.89 -8.43 21.47
N LEU A 216 22.75 -8.82 22.06
CA LEU A 216 21.86 -7.88 22.73
C LEU A 216 22.51 -7.23 23.95
N ARG A 217 23.24 -8.01 24.77
CA ARG A 217 23.99 -7.47 25.92
C ARG A 217 25.09 -6.50 25.49
N GLU A 218 25.80 -6.80 24.39
CA GLU A 218 26.80 -5.89 23.84
C GLU A 218 26.19 -4.56 23.38
N ILE A 219 24.98 -4.58 22.82
CA ILE A 219 24.25 -3.36 22.45
C ILE A 219 23.76 -2.62 23.69
N ASP A 220 23.23 -3.33 24.69
CA ASP A 220 22.71 -2.74 25.93
C ASP A 220 23.83 -2.10 26.77
N ASN A 221 25.02 -2.70 26.79
CA ASN A 221 26.22 -2.12 27.43
C ASN A 221 26.68 -0.79 26.83
N LYS A 222 26.20 -0.42 25.62
CA LYS A 222 26.47 0.89 25.01
C LYS A 222 25.52 1.98 25.54
N ARG A 223 24.51 1.62 26.33
CA ARG A 223 23.58 2.56 26.96
C ARG A 223 24.14 3.00 28.30
N ASP A 224 24.05 4.30 28.58
CA ASP A 224 24.28 4.89 29.89
C ASP A 224 22.93 5.33 30.47
N ASP A 225 22.58 4.84 31.66
CA ASP A 225 21.27 5.04 32.30
C ASP A 225 20.06 4.76 31.38
N GLY A 226 20.14 3.68 30.59
CA GLY A 226 19.11 3.28 29.64
C GLY A 226 19.03 4.13 28.37
N LYS A 227 20.00 5.02 28.13
CA LYS A 227 20.05 5.91 26.96
C LYS A 227 21.33 5.74 26.15
N PHE A 228 21.21 5.85 24.83
CA PHE A 228 22.40 6.00 23.98
C PHE A 228 22.84 7.46 24.03
N LEU A 229 24.14 7.71 24.18
CA LEU A 229 24.71 9.06 24.20
C LEU A 229 25.54 9.29 22.94
N ALA A 230 25.42 10.51 22.40
CA ALA A 230 26.26 11.00 21.31
C ALA A 230 27.68 11.31 21.80
N ALA A 231 28.61 11.55 20.86
CA ALA A 231 30.00 11.90 21.20
C ALA A 231 30.14 13.18 22.06
N ASP A 232 29.13 14.05 22.03
CA ASP A 232 29.03 15.29 22.81
C ASP A 232 28.29 15.13 24.15
N GLY A 233 27.87 13.90 24.51
CA GLY A 233 27.12 13.60 25.72
C GLY A 233 25.62 13.92 25.64
N THR A 234 25.10 14.30 24.47
CA THR A 234 23.66 14.55 24.28
C THR A 234 22.90 13.28 23.92
N ILE A 235 21.58 13.32 24.06
CA ILE A 235 20.67 12.24 23.65
C ILE A 235 20.42 12.39 22.14
N PRO A 236 20.82 11.43 21.30
CA PRO A 236 20.65 11.56 19.85
C PRO A 236 19.17 11.55 19.44
N ALA A 237 18.85 12.30 18.38
CA ALA A 237 17.51 12.33 17.80
C ALA A 237 17.07 10.94 17.30
N GLY A 238 15.77 10.65 17.44
CA GLY A 238 15.19 9.39 17.00
C GLY A 238 15.44 8.18 17.90
N GLN A 239 16.03 8.38 19.10
CA GLN A 239 16.31 7.29 20.04
C GLN A 239 15.06 6.47 20.44
N ALA A 240 13.89 7.09 20.54
CA ALA A 240 12.63 6.39 20.82
C ALA A 240 12.24 5.35 19.77
N GLN A 241 12.79 5.43 18.55
CA GLN A 241 12.58 4.46 17.47
C GLN A 241 13.63 3.33 17.47
N VAL A 242 14.61 3.39 18.37
CA VAL A 242 15.73 2.43 18.47
C VAL A 242 15.70 1.66 19.78
N VAL A 243 15.05 2.21 20.82
CA VAL A 243 15.02 1.65 22.18
C VAL A 243 13.92 0.63 22.37
#